data_AF-A0A1Z5SF47-F1
#
_entry.id   AF-A0A1Z5SF47-F1
#
_cell.length_a   1.000
_cell.length_b   1.000
_cell.length_c   1.000
_cell.angle_alpha   90.00
_cell.angle_beta   90.00
_cell.angle_gamma   90.00
#
_symmetry.space_group_name_H-M   'P 1'
#
loop_
_entity.id
_entity.type
_entity.pdbx_description
1 polymer ?
#
loop_
_entity_poly.entity_id
_entity_poly.type
_entity_poly.pdbx_seq_one_letter_code
_entity_poly.pdbx_strand_id
1 'polypeptide(L)'
;MRIKVLMVSNQQGLPVSDAEMLKERGFMVYTCTDSLLHEMVDEVHPDIIFINPEEPDAGTTKAYHSILKDKELADLPVIYTVSEDDVYLITPSRMQGRKNKIISDNIIDGIKVSLQEASHVLHHLPAARNHAA
;
A
#
# COMPACT_ATOMS: atom_id res chain seq x y z
N MET A 1 12.24 2.00 12.83
CA MET A 1 12.12 1.32 11.53
C MET A 1 11.66 2.37 10.52
N ARG A 2 12.25 2.47 9.32
CA ARG A 2 11.73 3.35 8.27
C ARG A 2 10.69 2.58 7.46
N ILE A 3 9.55 3.22 7.20
CA ILE A 3 8.44 2.63 6.43
C ILE A 3 8.84 2.57 4.95
N LYS A 4 8.77 1.40 4.35
CA LYS A 4 9.04 1.13 2.94
C LYS A 4 7.75 1.26 2.13
N VAL A 5 7.74 2.19 1.18
CA VAL A 5 6.62 2.43 0.27
C VAL A 5 7.04 1.96 -1.12
N LEU A 6 6.34 0.98 -1.68
CA LEU A 6 6.46 0.64 -3.09
C LEU A 6 5.41 1.44 -3.86
N MET A 7 5.88 2.37 -4.66
CA MET A 7 5.03 3.22 -5.48
C MET A 7 4.97 2.70 -6.92
N VAL A 8 3.76 2.61 -7.45
CA VAL A 8 3.45 2.02 -8.76
C VAL A 8 2.87 3.11 -9.66
N SER A 9 3.46 3.32 -10.83
CA SER A 9 2.98 4.30 -11.82
C SER A 9 2.85 3.66 -13.20
N ASN A 10 2.10 4.30 -14.11
CA ASN A 10 1.95 3.90 -15.51
C ASN A 10 2.92 4.60 -16.48
N GLN A 11 3.73 5.54 -16.01
CA GLN A 11 4.70 6.24 -16.86
C GLN A 11 6.13 5.73 -16.63
N GLN A 12 6.88 5.57 -17.74
CA GLN A 12 8.32 5.31 -17.69
C GLN A 12 9.08 6.62 -17.57
N GLY A 13 9.58 6.94 -16.38
CA GLY A 13 10.34 8.15 -16.10
C GLY A 13 9.74 8.93 -14.92
N LEU A 14 10.60 9.43 -14.04
CA LEU A 14 10.20 10.23 -12.88
C LEU A 14 9.71 11.61 -13.34
N PRO A 15 8.56 12.05 -12.84
CA PRO A 15 8.62 13.12 -11.85
C PRO A 15 7.58 12.86 -10.76
N VAL A 16 7.96 12.10 -9.74
CA VAL A 16 6.99 11.80 -8.69
C VAL A 16 7.25 12.74 -7.53
N SER A 17 6.70 13.95 -7.65
CA SER A 17 6.65 14.94 -6.57
C SER A 17 6.24 14.27 -5.24
N ASP A 18 5.30 13.32 -5.31
CA ASP A 18 4.88 12.55 -4.13
C ASP A 18 5.98 11.64 -3.59
N ALA A 19 6.83 11.06 -4.43
CA ALA A 19 7.96 10.26 -3.98
C ALA A 19 9.03 11.09 -3.31
N GLU A 20 9.32 12.27 -3.85
CA GLU A 20 10.26 13.22 -3.25
C GLU A 20 9.71 13.71 -1.91
N MET A 21 8.45 14.15 -1.88
CA MET A 21 7.76 14.54 -0.66
C MET A 21 7.77 13.41 0.38
N LEU A 22 7.47 12.16 0.00
CA LEU A 22 7.52 11.02 0.91
C LEU A 22 8.95 10.76 1.41
N LYS A 23 9.96 10.84 0.55
CA LYS A 23 11.37 10.72 0.97
C LYS A 23 11.76 11.81 1.97
N GLU A 24 11.35 13.07 1.74
CA GLU A 24 11.57 14.19 2.67
C GLU A 24 10.90 13.96 4.03
N ARG A 25 9.75 13.27 4.04
CA ARG A 25 9.03 12.88 5.26
C ARG A 25 9.60 11.61 5.93
N GLY A 26 10.68 11.06 5.41
CA GLY A 26 11.44 9.96 6.02
C GLY A 26 11.01 8.56 5.58
N PHE A 27 10.16 8.45 4.54
CA PHE A 27 9.79 7.17 3.94
C PHE A 27 10.89 6.64 3.01
N MET A 28 11.03 5.32 2.94
CA MET A 28 11.87 4.65 1.94
C MET A 28 11.02 4.33 0.73
N VAL A 29 11.11 5.17 -0.31
CA VAL A 29 10.26 5.05 -1.50
C VAL A 29 10.99 4.32 -2.62
N TYR A 30 10.39 3.23 -3.07
CA TYR A 30 10.77 2.44 -4.24
C TYR A 30 9.74 2.69 -5.33
N THR A 31 10.16 2.70 -6.60
CA THR A 31 9.27 3.03 -7.72
C THR A 31 9.32 1.92 -8.76
N CYS A 32 8.17 1.52 -9.28
CA CYS A 32 8.08 0.54 -10.36
C CYS A 32 6.87 0.83 -11.27
N THR A 33 6.85 0.17 -12.42
CA THR A 33 5.66 0.10 -13.27
C THR A 33 4.73 -1.01 -12.80
N ASP A 34 3.45 -0.95 -13.17
CA ASP A 34 2.45 -1.97 -12.86
C ASP A 34 2.86 -3.39 -13.30
N SER A 35 3.62 -3.49 -14.39
CA SER A 35 4.17 -4.75 -14.91
C SER A 35 5.21 -5.42 -13.99
N LEU A 36 5.93 -4.65 -13.18
CA LEU A 36 7.00 -5.12 -12.30
C LEU A 36 6.55 -5.23 -10.83
N LEU A 37 5.29 -4.91 -10.56
CA LEU A 37 4.74 -4.85 -9.21
C LEU A 37 5.05 -6.11 -8.37
N HIS A 38 4.74 -7.29 -8.89
CA HIS A 38 4.89 -8.53 -8.12
C HIS A 38 6.37 -8.83 -7.81
N GLU A 39 7.25 -8.69 -8.80
CA GLU A 39 8.70 -8.88 -8.63
C GLU A 39 9.28 -7.91 -7.58
N MET A 40 8.85 -6.64 -7.64
CA MET A 40 9.31 -5.60 -6.72
C MET A 40 8.77 -5.79 -5.31
N VAL A 41 7.56 -6.33 -5.14
CA VAL A 41 7.03 -6.68 -3.82
C VAL A 41 7.87 -7.78 -3.17
N ASP A 42 8.26 -8.79 -3.94
CA ASP A 42 9.09 -9.90 -3.47
C ASP A 42 10.52 -9.46 -3.14
N GLU A 43 11.09 -8.51 -3.89
CA GLU A 43 12.45 -8.01 -3.66
C GLU A 43 12.52 -7.01 -2.50
N VAL A 44 11.60 -6.03 -2.47
CA VAL A 44 11.66 -4.90 -1.54
C VAL A 44 11.00 -5.20 -0.19
N HIS A 45 10.01 -6.11 -0.20
CA HIS A 45 9.10 -6.35 0.92
C HIS A 45 8.56 -5.04 1.50
N PRO A 46 7.73 -4.29 0.74
CA PRO A 46 7.21 -3.00 1.18
C PRO A 46 6.26 -3.15 2.36
N ASP A 47 6.18 -2.11 3.18
CA ASP A 47 5.16 -1.99 4.23
C ASP A 47 3.82 -1.49 3.66
N ILE A 48 3.86 -0.76 2.54
CA ILE A 48 2.70 -0.18 1.86
C ILE A 48 2.91 -0.20 0.34
N ILE A 49 1.86 -0.50 -0.41
CA ILE A 49 1.81 -0.30 -1.86
C ILE A 49 1.02 0.97 -2.16
N PHE A 50 1.62 1.91 -2.88
CA PHE A 50 1.00 3.16 -3.31
C PHE A 50 0.88 3.19 -4.84
N ILE A 51 -0.32 2.98 -5.35
CA ILE A 51 -0.61 3.03 -6.78
C ILE A 51 -0.97 4.47 -7.14
N ASN A 52 -0.05 5.15 -7.83
CA ASN A 52 -0.11 6.56 -8.18
C ASN A 52 0.09 6.73 -9.71
N PRO A 53 -0.93 6.40 -10.52
CA PRO A 53 -0.91 6.75 -11.94
C PRO A 53 -1.00 8.26 -12.11
N GLU A 54 -0.38 8.80 -13.16
CA GLU A 54 -0.64 10.19 -13.59
C GLU A 54 -2.08 10.30 -14.11
N GLU A 55 -2.49 9.34 -14.94
CA GLU A 55 -3.87 9.16 -15.37
C GLU A 55 -4.32 7.73 -15.07
N PRO A 56 -5.42 7.52 -14.31
CA PRO A 56 -5.96 6.18 -14.06
C PRO A 56 -6.24 5.42 -15.35
N ASP A 57 -5.65 4.24 -15.48
CA ASP A 57 -5.80 3.39 -16.65
C ASP A 57 -6.19 1.96 -16.29
N ALA A 58 -6.41 1.14 -17.31
CA ALA A 58 -6.75 -0.26 -17.13
C ALA A 58 -5.61 -1.07 -16.47
N GLY A 59 -4.35 -0.67 -16.67
CA GLY A 59 -3.17 -1.36 -16.12
C GLY A 59 -3.07 -1.19 -14.61
N THR A 60 -3.08 0.06 -14.14
CA THR A 60 -3.04 0.43 -12.72
C THR A 60 -4.29 -0.02 -11.96
N THR A 61 -5.47 0.04 -12.59
CA THR A 61 -6.70 -0.55 -12.02
C THR A 61 -6.58 -2.06 -11.88
N LYS A 62 -5.99 -2.75 -12.86
CA LYS A 62 -5.75 -4.18 -12.81
C LYS A 62 -4.72 -4.55 -11.75
N ALA A 63 -3.66 -3.77 -11.59
CA ALA A 63 -2.65 -3.94 -10.54
C ALA A 63 -3.25 -3.77 -9.14
N TYR A 64 -4.10 -2.75 -8.93
CA TYR A 64 -4.87 -2.62 -7.70
C TYR A 64 -5.69 -3.87 -7.41
N HIS A 65 -6.43 -4.37 -8.40
CA HIS A 65 -7.23 -5.57 -8.23
C HIS A 65 -6.41 -6.87 -8.09
N SER A 66 -5.21 -6.95 -8.66
CA SER A 66 -4.35 -8.14 -8.53
C SER A 66 -3.88 -8.29 -7.10
N ILE A 67 -3.38 -7.21 -6.48
CA ILE A 67 -2.95 -7.20 -5.07
C ILE A 67 -4.11 -7.61 -4.16
N LEU A 68 -5.29 -7.03 -4.39
CA LEU A 68 -6.44 -7.35 -3.55
C LEU A 68 -6.87 -8.81 -3.70
N LYS A 69 -6.70 -9.45 -4.86
CA LYS A 69 -7.11 -10.84 -5.07
C LYS A 69 -6.06 -11.85 -4.63
N ASP A 70 -4.80 -11.43 -4.62
CA ASP A 70 -3.68 -12.22 -4.17
C ASP A 70 -3.76 -12.46 -2.66
N LYS A 71 -3.61 -13.71 -2.23
CA LYS A 71 -3.70 -14.07 -0.80
C LYS A 71 -2.44 -13.69 -0.04
N GLU A 72 -1.29 -13.67 -0.70
CA GLU A 72 0.00 -13.38 -0.09
C GLU A 72 0.20 -11.87 0.03
N LEU A 73 -0.35 -11.11 -0.92
CA LEU A 73 -0.27 -9.64 -0.91
C LEU A 73 -1.49 -8.95 -0.29
N ALA A 74 -2.57 -9.69 -0.03
CA ALA A 74 -3.77 -9.18 0.62
C ALA A 74 -3.53 -8.58 2.02
N ASP A 75 -2.40 -8.93 2.64
CA ASP A 75 -2.02 -8.44 3.95
C ASP A 75 -1.27 -7.11 3.91
N LEU A 76 -0.91 -6.61 2.72
CA LEU A 76 -0.32 -5.30 2.54
C LEU A 76 -1.41 -4.23 2.35
N PRO A 77 -1.33 -3.10 3.07
CA PRO A 77 -2.19 -1.96 2.78
C PRO A 77 -1.90 -1.40 1.39
N VAL A 78 -2.95 -1.07 0.66
CA VAL A 78 -2.88 -0.49 -0.68
C VAL A 78 -3.54 0.88 -0.68
N ILE A 79 -2.82 1.89 -1.15
CA ILE A 79 -3.35 3.23 -1.38
C ILE A 79 -3.42 3.44 -2.89
N TYR A 80 -4.55 3.90 -3.41
CA TYR A 80 -4.78 4.12 -4.83
C TYR A 80 -5.23 5.55 -5.08
N THR A 81 -4.52 6.29 -5.95
CA THR A 81 -4.92 7.63 -6.38
C THR A 81 -6.12 7.54 -7.32
N VAL A 82 -7.24 8.14 -6.94
CA VAL A 82 -8.52 8.05 -7.66
C VAL A 82 -8.66 9.15 -8.72
N SER A 83 -8.11 10.33 -8.45
CA SER A 83 -8.20 11.53 -9.29
C SER A 83 -7.03 12.46 -9.04
N GLU A 84 -6.79 13.39 -9.98
CA GLU A 84 -5.77 14.45 -9.84
C GLU A 84 -5.95 15.33 -8.59
N ASP A 85 -7.16 15.41 -8.04
CA ASP A 85 -7.47 16.18 -6.82
C ASP A 85 -6.97 15.56 -5.50
N ASP A 86 -5.86 14.82 -5.51
CA ASP A 86 -5.26 14.22 -4.31
C ASP A 86 -6.23 13.33 -3.50
N VAL A 87 -7.14 12.64 -4.18
CA VAL A 87 -8.09 11.73 -3.54
C VAL A 87 -7.53 10.32 -3.53
N TYR A 88 -7.29 9.79 -2.34
CA TYR A 88 -6.66 8.51 -2.09
C TYR A 88 -7.67 7.50 -1.54
N LEU A 89 -7.79 6.36 -2.23
CA LEU A 89 -8.53 5.19 -1.79
C LEU A 89 -7.60 4.24 -1.04
N ILE A 90 -7.79 4.15 0.27
CA ILE A 90 -7.02 3.29 1.16
C ILE A 90 -7.78 1.99 1.35
N THR A 91 -7.12 0.89 1.03
CA THR A 91 -7.61 -0.47 1.32
C THR A 91 -6.72 -1.08 2.40
N PRO A 92 -7.23 -1.18 3.65
CA PRO A 92 -6.50 -1.81 4.74
C PRO A 92 -6.24 -3.29 4.46
N SER A 93 -5.17 -3.82 5.08
CA SER A 93 -4.81 -5.24 5.09
C SER A 93 -6.02 -6.14 5.45
N ARG A 94 -6.22 -7.24 4.70
CA ARG A 94 -7.34 -8.16 4.90
C ARG A 94 -7.32 -8.89 6.23
N MET A 95 -6.16 -9.03 6.88
CA MET A 95 -6.02 -9.62 8.21
C MET A 95 -6.89 -8.94 9.28
N GLN A 96 -7.41 -7.74 9.03
CA GLN A 96 -8.19 -6.95 9.98
C GLN A 96 -9.70 -7.21 9.99
N GLY A 97 -10.22 -8.06 9.10
CA GLY A 97 -11.64 -8.43 9.07
C GLY A 97 -12.62 -7.30 8.69
N ARG A 98 -12.18 -6.04 8.58
CA ARG A 98 -12.96 -4.89 8.13
C ARG A 98 -12.66 -4.57 6.66
N LYS A 99 -13.68 -4.66 5.81
CA LYS A 99 -13.60 -4.40 4.36
C LYS A 99 -13.83 -2.92 3.98
N ASN A 100 -13.79 -2.01 4.95
CA ASN A 100 -14.16 -0.64 4.69
C ASN A 100 -12.98 0.07 4.03
N LYS A 101 -13.15 0.42 2.75
CA LYS A 101 -12.24 1.32 2.07
C LYS A 101 -12.36 2.70 2.71
N ILE A 102 -11.24 3.37 2.93
CA ILE A 102 -11.17 4.70 3.51
C ILE A 102 -10.79 5.66 2.38
N ILE A 103 -11.41 6.84 2.34
CA ILE A 103 -11.04 7.90 1.41
C ILE A 103 -10.28 8.96 2.22
N SER A 104 -9.16 9.42 1.69
CA SER A 104 -8.38 10.52 2.27
C SER A 104 -7.98 11.50 1.18
N ASP A 105 -7.92 12.77 1.53
CA ASP A 105 -7.38 13.88 0.74
C ASP A 105 -5.90 14.15 1.06
N ASN A 106 -5.26 13.29 1.85
CA ASN A 106 -3.87 13.45 2.28
C ASN A 106 -3.14 12.10 2.33
N ILE A 107 -2.16 11.91 1.45
CA ILE A 107 -1.40 10.65 1.35
C ILE A 107 -0.66 10.30 2.65
N ILE A 108 -0.16 11.28 3.40
CA ILE A 108 0.56 11.03 4.66
C ILE A 108 -0.39 10.48 5.72
N ASP A 109 -1.59 11.03 5.81
CA ASP A 109 -2.59 10.53 6.75
C ASP A 109 -3.14 9.19 6.28
N GLY A 110 -3.31 9.00 4.97
CA GLY A 110 -3.66 7.69 4.41
C GLY A 110 -2.65 6.59 4.74
N ILE A 111 -1.36 6.90 4.65
CA ILE A 111 -0.27 6.01 5.07
C ILE A 111 -0.37 5.70 6.57
N LYS A 112 -0.48 6.72 7.43
CA LYS A 112 -0.57 6.53 8.88
C LYS A 112 -1.77 5.67 9.27
N VAL A 113 -2.95 5.96 8.72
CA VAL A 113 -4.19 5.21 8.98
C VAL A 113 -4.00 3.76 8.57
N SER A 114 -3.43 3.51 7.38
CA SER A 114 -3.22 2.15 6.88
C SER A 114 -2.29 1.31 7.78
N LEU A 115 -1.29 1.95 8.40
CA LEU A 115 -0.33 1.30 9.30
C LEU A 115 -0.83 1.18 10.74
N GLN A 116 -1.57 2.16 11.26
CA GLN A 116 -2.14 2.10 12.62
C GLN A 116 -3.17 0.97 12.74
N GLU A 117 -4.01 0.84 11.73
CA GLU A 117 -4.94 -0.28 11.57
C GLU A 117 -4.14 -1.62 11.51
N ALA A 118 -3.00 -1.67 10.81
CA ALA A 118 -2.15 -2.87 10.78
C ALA A 118 -1.49 -3.19 12.14
N SER A 119 -1.09 -2.17 12.91
CA SER A 119 -0.43 -2.34 14.21
C SER A 119 -1.37 -2.78 15.33
N HIS A 120 -2.68 -2.49 15.24
CA HIS A 120 -3.66 -2.94 16.23
C HIS A 120 -3.87 -4.47 16.24
N VAL A 121 -3.52 -5.17 15.16
CA VAL A 121 -3.62 -6.65 15.09
C VAL A 121 -2.49 -7.35 15.83
N LEU A 122 -1.27 -6.79 15.83
CA LEU A 122 -0.11 -7.42 16.46
C LEU A 122 -0.21 -7.50 18.00
N HIS A 123 -1.02 -6.65 18.63
CA HIS A 123 -1.29 -6.68 20.08
C HIS A 123 -2.50 -7.54 20.48
N HIS A 124 -3.22 -8.13 19.52
CA HIS A 124 -4.40 -8.96 19.78
C HIS A 124 -4.30 -10.39 19.24
N LEU A 125 -3.11 -10.87 18.89
CA LEU A 125 -2.89 -12.31 18.76
C LEU A 125 -3.05 -12.95 20.15
N PRO A 126 -4.04 -13.82 20.39
CA PRO A 126 -4.03 -14.63 21.59
C PRO A 126 -2.80 -15.54 21.51
N ALA A 127 -1.93 -15.44 22.53
CA ALA A 127 -0.83 -16.37 22.69
C ALA A 127 -1.37 -17.80 22.52
N ALA A 128 -0.84 -18.52 21.53
CA ALA A 128 -1.23 -19.89 21.23
C ALA A 128 -1.23 -20.71 22.53
N ARG A 129 -2.41 -21.10 22.99
CA ARG A 129 -2.58 -22.08 24.06
C ARG A 129 -2.13 -23.43 23.50
N ASN A 130 -0.85 -23.73 23.66
CA ASN A 130 -0.36 -25.09 23.67
C ASN A 130 -1.01 -25.81 24.86
N HIS A 131 -2.12 -26.51 24.61
CA HIS A 131 -2.54 -27.59 25.48
C HIS A 131 -2.15 -28.90 24.79
N ALA A 132 -1.01 -29.40 25.23
CA ALA A 132 -0.74 -30.83 25.24
C ALA A 132 -1.72 -31.50 26.23
N ALA A 133 -2.41 -32.54 25.76
CA ALA A 133 -2.77 -33.76 26.48
C ALA A 133 -3.51 -34.69 25.51
#